data_AF-A0A926KV44-F1
#
_entry.id   AF-A0A926KV44-F1
#
_cell.length_a   1.000
_cell.length_b   1.000
_cell.length_c   1.000
_cell.angle_alpha   90.00
_cell.angle_beta   90.00
_cell.angle_gamma   90.00
#
_symmetry.space_group_name_H-M   'P 1'
#
loop_
_entity.id
_entity.type
_entity.pdbx_description
1 polymer ?
#
loop_
_entity_poly.entity_id
_entity_poly.type
_entity_poly.pdbx_seq_one_letter_code
_entity_poly.pdbx_strand_id
1 'polypeptide(L)' 'MIRVLTFVRFLVGVLCIILGIIGYMWWNTLLKESGGPDQGSGIIMVLPNFIAMLLVVSGLVFLVQGMIRLLKS' A
#
# COMPACT_ATOMS: atom_id res chain seq x y z
N MET A 1 -7.60 26.81 3.58
CA MET A 1 -6.31 26.06 3.43
C MET A 1 -6.32 24.69 4.13
N ILE A 2 -6.80 24.60 5.38
CA ILE A 2 -6.74 23.35 6.18
C ILE A 2 -7.50 22.17 5.52
N ARG A 3 -8.68 22.40 4.94
CA ARG A 3 -9.48 21.37 4.26
C ARG A 3 -8.79 20.76 3.03
N VAL A 4 -8.09 21.59 2.23
CA VAL A 4 -7.34 21.14 1.04
C VAL A 4 -6.20 20.20 1.44
N LEU A 5 -5.45 20.55 2.50
CA LEU A 5 -4.38 19.70 3.00
C LEU A 5 -4.90 18.34 3.51
N THR A 6 -6.04 18.33 4.19
CA THR A 6 -6.69 17.10 4.65
C THR A 6 -7.15 16.24 3.47
N PHE A 7 -7.72 16.85 2.44
CA PHE A 7 -8.13 16.16 1.23
C PHE A 7 -6.94 15.54 0.47
N VAL A 8 -5.83 16.28 0.36
CA VAL A 8 -4.59 15.75 -0.24
C VAL A 8 -4.07 14.55 0.54
N ARG A 9 -4.05 14.60 1.88
CA ARG A 9 -3.62 13.46 2.71
C ARG A 9 -4.53 12.24 2.54
N PHE A 10 -5.84 12.46 2.43
CA PHE A 10 -6.80 11.40 2.14
C PHE A 10 -6.52 10.76 0.76
N LEU A 11 -6.33 11.58 -0.28
CA LEU A 11 -6.00 11.11 -1.62
C LEU A 11 -4.68 10.31 -1.64
N VAL A 12 -3.65 10.80 -0.97
CA VAL A 12 -2.37 10.09 -0.82
C VAL A 12 -2.57 8.73 -0.13
N GLY A 13 -3.40 8.67 0.92
CA GLY A 13 -3.74 7.42 1.59
C GLY A 13 -4.38 6.39 0.65
N VAL A 14 -5.35 6.83 -0.16
CA VAL A 14 -5.98 5.99 -1.20
C VAL A 14 -4.96 5.50 -2.22
N LEU A 15 -4.10 6.39 -2.72
CA LEU A 15 -3.06 6.02 -3.70
C LEU A 15 -2.07 5.00 -3.12
N CYS A 16 -1.63 5.15 -1.86
CA CYS A 16 -0.75 4.19 -1.20
C CYS A 16 -1.39 2.80 -1.08
N ILE A 17 -2.69 2.72 -0.77
CA ILE A 17 -3.42 1.45 -0.71
C ILE A 17 -3.48 0.80 -2.10
N ILE A 18 -3.87 1.56 -3.12
CA ILE A 18 -3.96 1.06 -4.50
C ILE A 18 -2.61 0.53 -4.98
N LEU A 19 -1.54 1.31 -4.79
CA LEU A 19 -0.19 0.93 -5.18
C LEU A 19 0.32 -0.29 -4.39
N GLY A 20 0.01 -0.38 -3.10
CA GLY A 20 0.35 -1.55 -2.28
C GLY A 20 -0.35 -2.82 -2.76
N ILE A 21 -1.65 -2.75 -3.07
CA ILE A 21 -2.42 -3.89 -3.59
C ILE A 21 -1.90 -4.31 -4.98
N ILE A 22 -1.70 -3.35 -5.88
CA ILE A 22 -1.16 -3.63 -7.23
C ILE A 22 0.24 -4.24 -7.13
N GLY A 23 1.11 -3.68 -6.29
CA GLY A 23 2.46 -4.19 -6.07
C GLY A 23 2.45 -5.62 -5.55
N TYR A 24 1.56 -5.94 -4.60
CA TYR A 24 1.36 -7.30 -4.09
C TYR A 24 0.88 -8.26 -5.18
N MET A 25 -0.12 -7.86 -5.97
CA MET A 25 -0.64 -8.68 -7.06
C MET A 25 0.43 -8.96 -8.12
N TRP A 26 1.12 -7.91 -8.58
CA TRP A 26 2.15 -8.03 -9.60
C TRP A 26 3.31 -8.89 -9.12
N TRP A 27 3.77 -8.68 -7.88
CA TRP A 27 4.82 -9.50 -7.29
C TRP A 27 4.43 -10.97 -7.24
N ASN A 28 3.20 -11.29 -6.81
CA ASN A 28 2.70 -12.66 -6.80
C ASN A 28 2.61 -13.28 -8.20
N THR A 29 2.25 -12.50 -9.22
CA THR A 29 2.25 -12.97 -10.60
C THR A 29 3.66 -13.30 -11.06
N LEU A 30 4.62 -12.40 -10.83
CA LEU A 30 6.03 -12.61 -11.16
C LEU A 30 6.62 -13.84 -10.46
N LEU A 31 6.29 -14.02 -9.17
CA LEU A 31 6.69 -15.19 -8.38
C LEU A 31 6.18 -16.50 -8.97
N LYS A 32 4.93 -16.52 -9.45
CA LYS A 32 4.34 -17.70 -10.08
C LYS A 32 5.00 -17.99 -11.44
N GLU A 33 5.27 -16.94 -12.21
CA GLU A 33 5.95 -17.05 -13.51
C GLU A 33 7.43 -17.47 -13.36
N SER A 34 8.09 -17.10 -12.25
CA SER A 34 9.49 -17.42 -11.98
C SER A 34 9.73 -18.83 -11.42
N GLY A 35 8.75 -19.73 -11.46
CA GLY A 35 8.88 -21.10 -10.95
C GLY A 35 8.53 -21.26 -9.46
N GLY A 36 7.91 -20.26 -8.84
CA GLY A 36 7.39 -20.31 -7.48
C GLY A 36 8.38 -19.86 -6.39
N PRO A 37 7.91 -19.83 -5.13
CA PRO A 37 8.70 -19.43 -3.96
C PRO A 37 9.77 -20.44 -3.56
N ASP A 38 10.02 -21.48 -4.36
CA ASP A 38 11.01 -22.52 -4.03
C ASP A 38 12.36 -22.31 -4.75
N GLN A 39 12.44 -21.36 -5.70
CA GLN A 39 13.62 -21.19 -6.58
C GLN A 39 14.50 -19.96 -6.28
N GLY A 40 14.09 -19.07 -5.38
CA GLY A 40 14.81 -17.83 -5.06
C GLY A 40 15.24 -17.73 -3.60
N SER A 41 16.00 -16.69 -3.25
CA SER A 41 16.33 -16.43 -1.85
C SER A 41 15.08 -15.98 -1.09
N GLY A 42 14.83 -16.54 0.10
CA GLY A 42 13.64 -16.23 0.90
C GLY A 42 13.47 -14.73 1.21
N ILE A 43 14.57 -13.97 1.25
CA ILE A 43 14.54 -12.52 1.45
C ILE A 43 13.91 -11.81 0.24
N ILE A 44 14.28 -12.20 -0.98
CA ILE A 44 13.74 -11.61 -2.21
C ILE A 44 12.24 -11.87 -2.33
N MET A 45 11.74 -12.98 -1.78
CA MET A 45 10.32 -13.34 -1.81
C MET A 45 9.47 -12.57 -0.81
N VAL A 46 10.00 -12.31 0.38
CA VAL A 46 9.28 -11.68 1.48
C VAL A 46 9.35 -10.16 1.42
N LEU A 47 10.46 -9.60 0.93
CA LEU A 47 10.68 -8.16 0.94
C LEU A 47 9.62 -7.36 0.16
N PRO A 48 9.23 -7.73 -1.08
CA PRO A 48 8.21 -6.98 -1.81
C PRO A 48 6.82 -7.10 -1.17
N ASN A 49 6.50 -8.26 -0.59
CA ASN A 49 5.27 -8.44 0.20
C ASN A 49 5.26 -7.54 1.44
N PHE A 50 6.39 -7.43 2.14
CA PHE A 50 6.52 -6.57 3.30
C PHE A 50 6.38 -5.08 2.94
N ILE A 51 7.00 -4.64 1.84
CA ILE A 51 6.86 -3.27 1.32
C ILE A 51 5.42 -2.96 0.93
N ALA A 52 4.77 -3.87 0.20
CA ALA A 52 3.36 -3.75 -0.19
C ALA A 52 2.45 -3.64 1.05
N MET A 53 2.68 -4.46 2.07
CA MET A 53 1.96 -4.41 3.33
C MET A 53 2.15 -3.06 4.05
N LEU A 54 3.38 -2.55 4.15
CA LEU A 54 3.66 -1.25 4.75
C LEU A 54 2.98 -0.10 4.01
N LEU A 55 2.93 -0.16 2.68
CA LEU A 55 2.19 0.80 1.83
C LEU A 55 0.69 0.76 2.11
N VAL A 56 0.09 -0.42 2.22
CA VAL A 56 -1.35 -0.56 2.53
C VAL A 56 -1.64 -0.04 3.94
N VAL A 57 -0.85 -0.43 4.94
CA VAL A 57 -1.04 -0.01 6.33
C VAL A 57 -0.88 1.51 6.48
N SER A 58 0.19 2.09 5.92
CA SER A 58 0.39 3.54 5.94
C SER A 58 -0.74 4.28 5.20
N GLY A 59 -1.16 3.77 4.05
CA GLY A 59 -2.29 4.32 3.30
C GLY A 59 -3.60 4.28 4.10
N LEU A 60 -3.89 3.18 4.80
CA LEU A 60 -5.05 3.08 5.70
C LEU A 60 -4.99 4.09 6.84
N VAL A 61 -3.82 4.28 7.47
CA VAL A 61 -3.65 5.29 8.52
C VAL A 61 -3.95 6.69 8.01
N PHE A 62 -3.42 7.07 6.85
CA PHE A 62 -3.70 8.38 6.25
C PHE A 62 -5.17 8.53 5.83
N LEU A 63 -5.78 7.46 5.32
CA LEU A 63 -7.19 7.44 4.94
C LEU A 63 -8.09 7.65 6.16
N VAL A 64 -7.86 6.91 7.24
CA VAL A 64 -8.63 7.03 8.49
C VAL A 64 -8.45 8.42 9.11
N GLN A 65 -7.21 8.93 9.19
CA GLN A 65 -6.95 10.28 9.70
C GLN A 65 -7.62 11.35 8.83
N GLY A 66 -7.63 11.17 7.50
CA GLY A 66 -8.32 12.04 6.56
C GLY A 66 -9.83 12.04 6.79
N MET A 67 -10.44 10.85 6.87
CA MET A 67 -11.88 10.70 7.11
C MET A 67 -12.33 11.32 8.43
N ILE A 68 -11.64 11.03 9.53
CA ILE A 68 -11.99 11.59 10.86
C ILE A 68 -11.93 13.12 10.83
N ARG A 69 -10.93 13.71 10.17
CA ARG A 69 -10.79 15.16 10.07
C ARG A 69 -11.83 15.79 9.14
N LEU A 70 -12.23 15.10 8.07
CA LEU A 70 -13.30 15.57 7.19
C LEU A 70 -14.67 15.52 7.89
N LEU A 71 -14.94 14.48 8.68
CA LEU A 71 -16.18 14.33 9.45
C LEU A 71 -16.32 15.35 10.59
N LYS A 72 -15.20 15.81 11.16
CA LYS A 72 -15.18 16.80 12.26
C LYS A 72 -15.08 18.26 11.78
N SER A 73 -14.91 18.51 10.49
CA SER A 73 -14.70 19.85 9.90
C SER A 73 -15.95 20.42 9.25
#